data_AF-A0A9X3XJR4-F1
#
_entry.id   AF-A0A9X3XJR4-F1
#
_cell.length_a   1.000
_cell.length_b   1.000
_cell.length_c   1.000
_cell.angle_alpha   90.00
_cell.angle_beta   90.00
_cell.angle_gamma   90.00
#
_symmetry.space_group_name_H-M   'P 1'
#
loop_
_entity.id
_entity.type
_entity.pdbx_description
1 polymer ?
#
loop_
_entity_poly.entity_id
_entity_poly.type
_entity_poly.pdbx_seq_one_letter_code
_entity_poly.pdbx_strand_id
1 'polypeptide(L)'
;MNSKILQQIIELIKENRLNGIILLLILIALIALGIIYRHSKITQKVINIFENIFFPYIKKDRIILEVFTKKDANSKGIEDKYSIGGFKKITINKKESFDNTNWINENNLQKFINKQEKIMRKVRKGSKKNDSLAYLGFPHIPIGFMDGYNFSDTDNVILYEYDGAIGNNPDKEFFELKKSYNSDLQLQTNYENYELTGDEIILKVEQSFDIKDDEIKSVVGDLDVINLSNKDRKRWGIKSYSDVDKFAKEFEKILSWAKNKGIKKIHLVMTTPVSLTFTLGQVVAHYSPDIVIYNYNNAKYDWSVDVKQRIVKMIS
;
A
#
# COMPACT_ATOMS: atom_id res chain seq x y z
N MET A 1 -15.35 -26.92 -23.64
CA MET A 1 -16.83 -26.89 -23.68
C MET A 1 -17.30 -28.34 -23.69
N ASN A 2 -18.16 -28.75 -22.75
CA ASN A 2 -18.52 -30.16 -22.57
C ASN A 2 -19.35 -30.65 -23.77
N SER A 3 -19.03 -31.79 -24.40
CA SER A 3 -19.61 -32.21 -25.68
C SER A 3 -21.13 -32.40 -25.64
N LYS A 4 -21.69 -32.74 -24.46
CA LYS A 4 -23.14 -32.82 -24.22
C LYS A 4 -23.87 -31.48 -24.37
N ILE A 5 -23.28 -30.38 -23.95
CA ILE A 5 -23.90 -29.05 -24.03
C ILE A 5 -24.00 -28.61 -25.50
N LEU A 6 -22.95 -28.89 -26.28
CA LEU A 6 -22.95 -28.60 -27.72
C LEU A 6 -24.01 -29.42 -28.46
N GLN A 7 -24.18 -30.69 -28.10
CA GLN A 7 -25.22 -31.55 -28.69
C GLN A 7 -26.64 -31.06 -28.37
N GLN A 8 -26.91 -30.66 -27.12
CA GLN A 8 -28.21 -30.10 -26.71
C GLN A 8 -28.55 -28.80 -27.45
N ILE A 9 -27.55 -27.93 -27.68
CA ILE A 9 -27.74 -26.70 -28.46
C ILE A 9 -28.09 -27.05 -29.93
N ILE A 10 -27.44 -28.05 -30.51
CA ILE A 10 -27.70 -28.50 -31.88
C ILE A 10 -29.11 -29.10 -32.00
N GLU A 11 -29.58 -29.86 -31.01
CA GLU A 11 -30.95 -30.39 -30.97
C GLU A 11 -32.00 -29.28 -30.89
N LEU A 12 -31.81 -28.30 -30.00
CA LEU A 12 -32.71 -27.13 -29.86
C LEU A 12 -32.84 -26.30 -31.15
N ILE A 13 -31.75 -26.22 -31.93
CA ILE A 13 -31.73 -25.54 -33.24
C ILE A 13 -32.46 -26.37 -34.30
N LYS A 14 -32.36 -27.70 -34.25
CA LYS A 14 -33.05 -28.61 -35.18
C LYS A 14 -34.55 -28.70 -34.93
N GLU A 15 -34.98 -28.63 -33.67
CA GLU A 15 -36.40 -28.72 -33.29
C GLU A 15 -37.21 -27.48 -33.68
N ASN A 16 -36.61 -26.28 -33.65
CA ASN A 16 -37.32 -25.05 -33.98
C ASN A 16 -36.41 -24.01 -34.66
N ARG A 17 -36.73 -23.69 -35.92
CA ARG A 17 -36.02 -22.70 -36.73
C ARG A 17 -35.97 -21.31 -36.06
N LEU A 18 -36.98 -20.96 -35.27
CA LEU A 18 -37.03 -19.73 -34.49
C LEU A 18 -35.95 -19.69 -33.40
N ASN A 19 -35.69 -20.81 -32.73
CA ASN A 19 -34.63 -20.91 -31.71
C ASN A 19 -33.25 -20.70 -32.33
N GLY A 20 -33.01 -21.25 -33.52
CA GLY A 20 -31.78 -21.01 -34.27
C GLY A 20 -31.57 -19.53 -34.63
N ILE A 21 -32.64 -18.85 -35.05
CA ILE A 21 -32.60 -17.41 -35.35
C ILE A 21 -32.31 -16.59 -34.08
N ILE A 22 -32.97 -16.90 -32.96
CA ILE A 22 -32.75 -16.23 -31.66
C ILE A 22 -31.29 -16.41 -31.21
N LEU A 23 -30.74 -17.63 -31.31
CA LEU A 23 -29.37 -17.92 -30.90
C LEU A 23 -28.34 -17.16 -31.77
N LEU A 24 -28.60 -17.07 -33.08
CA LEU A 24 -27.77 -16.31 -34.01
C LEU A 24 -27.82 -14.80 -33.69
N LEU A 25 -29.00 -14.25 -33.41
CA LEU A 25 -29.16 -12.85 -33.01
C LEU A 25 -28.43 -12.54 -31.70
N ILE A 26 -28.48 -13.45 -30.72
CA ILE A 26 -27.71 -13.32 -29.48
C ILE A 26 -26.21 -13.30 -29.78
N LEU A 27 -25.72 -14.21 -30.64
CA LEU A 27 -24.31 -14.26 -31.00
C LEU A 27 -23.85 -12.99 -31.73
N ILE A 28 -24.64 -12.50 -32.68
CA ILE A 28 -24.36 -11.24 -33.40
C ILE A 28 -24.37 -10.07 -32.42
N ALA A 29 -25.33 -10.01 -31.50
CA ALA A 29 -25.38 -8.98 -30.47
C ALA A 29 -24.15 -9.02 -29.55
N LEU A 30 -23.69 -10.21 -29.15
CA LEU A 30 -22.47 -10.37 -28.35
C LEU A 30 -21.21 -9.94 -29.12
N ILE A 31 -21.10 -10.26 -30.41
CA ILE A 31 -19.99 -9.82 -31.26
C ILE A 31 -20.02 -8.30 -31.43
N ALA A 32 -21.19 -7.72 -31.74
CA ALA A 32 -21.37 -6.28 -31.88
C ALA A 32 -21.04 -5.56 -30.56
N LEU A 33 -21.51 -6.07 -29.42
CA LEU A 33 -21.15 -5.59 -28.09
C LEU A 33 -19.64 -5.66 -27.86
N GLY A 34 -18.98 -6.74 -28.28
CA GLY A 34 -17.52 -6.88 -28.21
C GLY A 34 -16.77 -5.85 -29.06
N ILE A 35 -17.28 -5.55 -30.26
CA ILE A 35 -16.69 -4.53 -31.15
C ILE A 35 -16.90 -3.12 -30.59
N ILE A 36 -18.11 -2.80 -30.10
CA ILE A 36 -18.45 -1.53 -29.46
C ILE A 36 -17.61 -1.35 -28.19
N TYR A 37 -17.48 -2.40 -27.37
CA TYR A 37 -16.60 -2.41 -26.20
C TYR A 37 -15.18 -2.05 -26.61
N ARG A 38 -14.62 -2.65 -27.68
CA ARG A 38 -13.24 -2.33 -28.12
C ARG A 38 -13.05 -0.89 -28.61
N HIS A 39 -14.07 -0.26 -29.19
CA HIS A 39 -13.94 1.07 -29.80
C HIS A 39 -14.40 2.24 -28.92
N SER A 40 -15.20 1.99 -27.89
CA SER A 40 -15.76 3.05 -27.03
C SER A 40 -15.21 3.00 -25.61
N LYS A 41 -14.37 3.98 -25.26
CA LYS A 41 -13.87 4.15 -23.88
C LYS A 41 -15.01 4.34 -22.88
N ILE A 42 -16.07 5.06 -23.25
CA ILE A 42 -17.24 5.29 -22.39
C ILE A 42 -17.95 3.98 -22.09
N THR A 43 -18.14 3.14 -23.11
CA THR A 43 -18.79 1.83 -22.96
C THR A 43 -17.94 0.89 -22.11
N GLN A 44 -16.60 0.90 -22.25
CA GLN A 44 -15.70 0.16 -21.37
C GLN A 44 -15.83 0.59 -19.91
N LYS A 45 -15.85 1.91 -19.63
CA LYS A 45 -16.05 2.42 -18.27
C LYS A 45 -17.39 1.94 -17.67
N VAL A 46 -18.49 2.06 -18.41
CA VAL A 46 -19.83 1.66 -17.94
C VAL A 46 -19.90 0.16 -17.64
N ILE A 47 -19.36 -0.67 -18.53
CA ILE A 47 -19.32 -2.13 -18.32
C ILE A 47 -18.45 -2.49 -17.13
N ASN A 48 -17.27 -1.86 -16.95
CA ASN A 48 -16.40 -2.12 -15.80
C ASN A 48 -17.07 -1.70 -14.47
N ILE A 49 -17.81 -0.59 -14.45
CA ILE A 49 -18.60 -0.16 -13.29
C ILE A 49 -19.67 -1.20 -12.98
N PHE A 50 -20.42 -1.66 -13.99
CA PHE A 50 -21.43 -2.70 -13.84
C PHE A 50 -20.81 -4.00 -13.30
N GLU A 51 -19.70 -4.47 -13.88
CA GLU A 51 -18.99 -5.65 -13.40
C GLU A 51 -18.55 -5.52 -11.93
N ASN A 52 -18.09 -4.34 -11.53
CA ASN A 52 -17.68 -4.09 -10.15
C ASN A 52 -18.84 -4.21 -9.16
N ILE A 53 -20.05 -3.82 -9.57
CA ILE A 53 -21.26 -3.89 -8.74
C ILE A 53 -21.79 -5.33 -8.68
N PHE A 54 -21.93 -5.98 -9.83
CA PHE A 54 -22.65 -7.26 -9.94
C PHE A 54 -21.75 -8.50 -9.81
N PHE A 55 -20.45 -8.37 -10.06
CA PHE A 55 -19.49 -9.49 -10.01
C PHE A 55 -18.26 -9.19 -9.14
N PRO A 56 -18.43 -8.90 -7.84
CA PRO A 56 -17.36 -8.45 -6.95
C PRO A 56 -16.25 -9.48 -6.69
N TYR A 57 -16.49 -10.75 -7.07
CA TYR A 57 -15.57 -11.89 -6.93
C TYR A 57 -14.62 -12.08 -8.12
N ILE A 58 -14.84 -11.38 -9.24
CA ILE A 58 -13.93 -11.43 -10.39
C ILE A 58 -12.60 -10.76 -10.03
N LYS A 59 -11.50 -11.46 -10.25
CA LYS A 59 -10.15 -10.91 -10.08
C LYS A 59 -9.92 -9.77 -11.08
N LYS A 60 -9.35 -8.66 -10.63
CA LYS A 60 -9.12 -7.48 -11.47
C LYS A 60 -7.65 -7.29 -11.79
N ASP A 61 -7.37 -6.72 -12.96
CA ASP A 61 -6.02 -6.38 -13.41
C ASP A 61 -5.43 -5.24 -12.56
N ARG A 62 -6.27 -4.40 -11.96
CA ARG A 62 -5.88 -3.33 -11.03
C ARG A 62 -6.71 -3.34 -9.75
N ILE A 63 -6.04 -3.20 -8.61
CA ILE A 63 -6.66 -2.89 -7.33
C ILE A 63 -6.09 -1.57 -6.82
N ILE A 64 -6.96 -0.60 -6.60
CA ILE A 64 -6.63 0.67 -5.95
C ILE A 64 -6.90 0.49 -4.46
N LEU A 65 -5.84 0.52 -3.65
CA LEU A 65 -5.92 0.50 -2.20
C LEU A 65 -5.63 1.90 -1.66
N GLU A 66 -6.65 2.47 -1.03
CA GLU A 66 -6.58 3.78 -0.39
C GLU A 66 -6.64 3.64 1.12
N VAL A 67 -5.71 4.28 1.82
CA VAL A 67 -5.67 4.25 3.29
C VAL A 67 -5.63 5.67 3.85
N PHE A 68 -6.74 6.11 4.43
CA PHE A 68 -6.94 7.45 4.98
C PHE A 68 -7.16 7.36 6.48
N THR A 69 -6.11 7.62 7.25
CA THR A 69 -6.20 7.64 8.73
C THR A 69 -5.74 8.97 9.31
N LYS A 70 -4.93 9.76 8.59
CA LYS A 70 -4.53 11.13 8.98
C LYS A 70 -5.32 12.22 8.26
N LYS A 71 -5.63 12.01 6.99
CA LYS A 71 -6.28 13.01 6.12
C LYS A 71 -7.07 12.30 5.02
N ASP A 72 -8.15 12.92 4.57
CA ASP A 72 -8.88 12.53 3.36
C ASP A 72 -8.27 13.20 2.12
N ALA A 73 -8.48 12.58 0.97
CA ALA A 73 -8.20 13.18 -0.34
C ALA A 73 -9.00 12.52 -1.45
N ASN A 74 -9.07 13.20 -2.58
CA ASN A 74 -9.68 12.70 -3.80
C ASN A 74 -8.70 11.87 -4.64
N SER A 75 -9.14 10.67 -5.03
CA SER A 75 -8.44 9.71 -5.88
C SER A 75 -8.97 9.66 -7.33
N LYS A 76 -9.93 10.52 -7.69
CA LYS A 76 -10.67 10.45 -8.96
C LYS A 76 -9.75 10.43 -10.20
N GLY A 77 -8.68 11.23 -10.21
CA GLY A 77 -7.71 11.19 -11.31
C GLY A 77 -7.04 9.82 -11.51
N ILE A 78 -6.83 9.07 -10.42
CA ILE A 78 -6.28 7.71 -10.46
C ILE A 78 -7.34 6.71 -10.93
N GLU A 79 -8.57 6.84 -10.45
CA GLU A 79 -9.71 6.03 -10.89
C GLU A 79 -9.95 6.18 -12.39
N ASP A 80 -9.95 7.43 -12.88
CA ASP A 80 -10.10 7.73 -14.31
C ASP A 80 -8.99 7.09 -15.15
N LYS A 81 -7.75 7.09 -14.67
CA LYS A 81 -6.62 6.44 -15.33
C LYS A 81 -6.82 4.94 -15.52
N TYR A 82 -7.44 4.25 -14.56
CA TYR A 82 -7.65 2.79 -14.62
C TYR A 82 -9.05 2.37 -15.09
N SER A 83 -9.98 3.32 -15.24
CA SER A 83 -11.38 3.06 -15.59
C SER A 83 -11.58 2.28 -16.90
N ILE A 84 -10.68 2.43 -17.87
CA ILE A 84 -10.70 1.72 -19.16
C ILE A 84 -10.38 0.23 -18.98
N GLY A 85 -9.32 -0.09 -18.22
CA GLY A 85 -8.91 -1.47 -17.95
C GLY A 85 -9.73 -2.15 -16.85
N GLY A 86 -10.53 -1.39 -16.12
CA GLY A 86 -11.26 -1.83 -14.95
C GLY A 86 -10.37 -1.91 -13.71
N PHE A 87 -10.89 -1.47 -12.58
CA PHE A 87 -10.19 -1.55 -11.30
C PHE A 87 -11.16 -1.95 -10.19
N LYS A 88 -10.63 -2.57 -9.14
CA LYS A 88 -11.34 -2.71 -7.86
C LYS A 88 -10.81 -1.66 -6.90
N LYS A 89 -11.68 -0.83 -6.35
CA LYS A 89 -11.32 0.14 -5.30
C LYS A 89 -11.62 -0.44 -3.93
N ILE A 90 -10.64 -0.34 -3.04
CA ILE A 90 -10.75 -0.71 -1.63
C ILE A 90 -10.25 0.47 -0.82
N THR A 91 -11.16 1.11 -0.10
CA THR A 91 -10.84 2.28 0.73
C THR A 91 -10.95 1.90 2.21
N ILE A 92 -9.87 2.17 2.94
CA ILE A 92 -9.84 2.14 4.40
C ILE A 92 -9.84 3.59 4.87
N ASN A 93 -11.04 4.14 5.07
CA ASN A 93 -11.19 5.46 5.67
C ASN A 93 -11.51 5.32 7.16
N LYS A 94 -10.58 5.79 8.00
CA LYS A 94 -10.72 5.87 9.45
C LYS A 94 -10.29 7.21 10.03
N LYS A 95 -10.15 8.26 9.21
CA LYS A 95 -9.74 9.60 9.66
C LYS A 95 -10.54 10.07 10.89
N GLU A 96 -11.87 10.10 10.80
CA GLU A 96 -12.73 10.54 11.92
C GLU A 96 -12.52 9.72 13.20
N SER A 97 -12.24 8.42 13.06
CA SER A 97 -11.92 7.57 14.21
C SER A 97 -10.58 7.94 14.82
N PHE A 98 -9.57 8.25 13.99
CA PHE A 98 -8.24 8.64 14.49
C PHE A 98 -8.18 10.08 15.03
N ASP A 99 -9.07 10.96 14.57
CA ASP A 99 -9.21 12.32 15.12
C ASP A 99 -9.89 12.33 16.50
N ASN A 100 -10.66 11.27 16.82
CA ASN A 100 -11.30 11.13 18.11
C ASN A 100 -10.35 10.49 19.13
N THR A 101 -9.84 11.29 20.06
CA THR A 101 -8.93 10.85 21.12
C THR A 101 -9.48 9.69 21.97
N ASN A 102 -10.80 9.63 22.21
CA ASN A 102 -11.42 8.53 22.96
C ASN A 102 -11.40 7.21 22.18
N TRP A 103 -11.35 7.28 20.85
CA TRP A 103 -11.25 6.08 20.01
C TRP A 103 -9.83 5.53 19.99
N ILE A 104 -8.80 6.38 20.13
CA ILE A 104 -7.39 5.98 20.20
C ILE A 104 -7.09 5.31 21.54
N ASN A 105 -7.26 3.98 21.55
CA ASN A 105 -6.86 3.11 22.66
C ASN A 105 -6.44 1.75 22.11
N GLU A 106 -5.73 0.99 22.94
CA GLU A 106 -5.13 -0.29 22.56
C GLU A 106 -6.14 -1.26 21.93
N ASN A 107 -7.32 -1.40 22.53
CA ASN A 107 -8.36 -2.32 22.06
C ASN A 107 -8.89 -1.95 20.66
N ASN A 108 -9.15 -0.67 20.43
CA ASN A 108 -9.67 -0.20 19.14
C ASN A 108 -8.62 -0.27 18.05
N LEU A 109 -7.38 0.14 18.36
CA LEU A 109 -6.26 0.05 17.44
C LEU A 109 -5.95 -1.42 17.10
N GLN A 110 -5.92 -2.32 18.09
CA GLN A 110 -5.71 -3.75 17.87
C GLN A 110 -6.80 -4.34 16.96
N LYS A 111 -8.08 -4.01 17.21
CA LYS A 111 -9.18 -4.41 16.33
C LYS A 111 -9.01 -3.87 14.91
N PHE A 112 -8.53 -2.63 14.77
CA PHE A 112 -8.25 -2.03 13.48
C PHE A 112 -7.13 -2.75 12.74
N ILE A 113 -5.97 -2.98 13.36
CA ILE A 113 -4.83 -3.71 12.77
C ILE A 113 -5.24 -5.13 12.33
N ASN A 114 -6.00 -5.84 13.18
CA ASN A 114 -6.52 -7.17 12.84
C ASN A 114 -7.49 -7.14 11.64
N LYS A 115 -8.31 -6.08 11.52
CA LYS A 115 -9.21 -5.89 10.38
C LYS A 115 -8.43 -5.52 9.12
N GLN A 116 -7.41 -4.68 9.25
CA GLN A 116 -6.53 -4.25 8.17
C GLN A 116 -5.85 -5.46 7.52
N GLU A 117 -5.25 -6.36 8.30
CA GLU A 117 -4.66 -7.61 7.78
C GLU A 117 -5.67 -8.44 6.98
N LYS A 118 -6.91 -8.59 7.49
CA LYS A 118 -7.97 -9.31 6.80
C LYS A 118 -8.32 -8.65 5.46
N ILE A 119 -8.28 -7.32 5.38
CA ILE A 119 -8.48 -6.56 4.14
C ILE A 119 -7.31 -6.82 3.18
N MET A 120 -6.06 -6.73 3.65
CA MET A 120 -4.88 -6.98 2.79
C MET A 120 -4.88 -8.39 2.22
N ARG A 121 -5.26 -9.40 3.00
CA ARG A 121 -5.44 -10.76 2.51
C ARG A 121 -6.53 -10.86 1.43
N LYS A 122 -7.61 -10.09 1.54
CA LYS A 122 -8.66 -10.02 0.50
C LYS A 122 -8.15 -9.32 -0.77
N VAL A 123 -7.38 -8.24 -0.62
CA VAL A 123 -6.71 -7.54 -1.74
C VAL A 123 -5.85 -8.54 -2.50
N ARG A 124 -4.91 -9.22 -1.83
CA ARG A 124 -4.02 -10.22 -2.47
C ARG A 124 -4.78 -11.31 -3.20
N LYS A 125 -5.84 -11.87 -2.59
CA LYS A 125 -6.69 -12.89 -3.24
C LYS A 125 -7.48 -12.38 -4.44
N GLY A 126 -7.87 -11.11 -4.41
CA GLY A 126 -8.62 -10.44 -5.49
C GLY A 126 -7.74 -9.98 -6.64
N SER A 127 -6.43 -9.91 -6.45
CA SER A 127 -5.49 -9.54 -7.51
C SER A 127 -5.39 -10.65 -8.56
N LYS A 128 -5.43 -10.27 -9.83
CA LYS A 128 -5.23 -11.21 -10.95
C LYS A 128 -3.75 -11.54 -11.14
N LYS A 129 -2.87 -10.59 -10.84
CA LYS A 129 -1.41 -10.70 -10.91
C LYS A 129 -0.78 -10.05 -9.67
N ASN A 130 0.49 -10.35 -9.40
CA ASN A 130 1.21 -9.76 -8.28
C ASN A 130 1.47 -8.26 -8.47
N ASP A 131 1.47 -7.76 -9.71
CA ASP A 131 1.69 -6.35 -10.05
C ASP A 131 0.39 -5.51 -10.12
N SER A 132 -0.74 -6.04 -9.65
CA SER A 132 -2.04 -5.38 -9.77
C SER A 132 -2.28 -4.23 -8.79
N LEU A 133 -1.46 -4.05 -7.75
CA LEU A 133 -1.71 -3.11 -6.66
C LEU A 133 -1.30 -1.67 -7.04
N ALA A 134 -2.19 -0.72 -6.80
CA ALA A 134 -1.89 0.71 -6.70
C ALA A 134 -2.17 1.16 -5.26
N TYR A 135 -1.19 1.78 -4.60
CA TYR A 135 -1.27 2.17 -3.20
C TYR A 135 -1.15 3.69 -3.04
N LEU A 136 -2.05 4.26 -2.23
CA LEU A 136 -2.07 5.70 -1.93
C LEU A 136 -2.76 6.00 -0.60
N GLY A 137 -2.57 7.22 -0.13
CA GLY A 137 -3.35 7.81 0.96
C GLY A 137 -2.51 8.55 1.98
N PHE A 138 -3.06 8.66 3.19
CA PHE A 138 -2.42 9.27 4.35
C PHE A 138 -2.55 8.33 5.56
N PRO A 139 -1.85 7.17 5.55
CA PRO A 139 -1.80 6.30 6.71
C PRO A 139 -0.96 6.93 7.82
N HIS A 140 -1.26 6.58 9.08
CA HIS A 140 -0.28 6.70 10.14
C HIS A 140 0.92 5.80 9.83
N ILE A 141 2.12 6.17 10.32
CA ILE A 141 3.36 5.51 9.93
C ILE A 141 3.32 3.99 10.20
N PRO A 142 2.92 3.51 11.41
CA PRO A 142 2.74 2.08 11.64
C PRO A 142 1.77 1.42 10.66
N ILE A 143 0.68 2.10 10.30
CA ILE A 143 -0.36 1.55 9.41
C ILE A 143 0.19 1.36 8.00
N GLY A 144 0.88 2.37 7.45
CA GLY A 144 1.46 2.30 6.10
C GLY A 144 2.61 1.31 6.01
N PHE A 145 3.41 1.20 7.07
CA PHE A 145 4.47 0.19 7.15
C PHE A 145 3.90 -1.22 7.24
N MET A 146 2.86 -1.42 8.06
CA MET A 146 2.15 -2.70 8.16
C MET A 146 1.46 -3.08 6.85
N ASP A 147 0.96 -2.10 6.08
CA ASP A 147 0.46 -2.35 4.72
C ASP A 147 1.59 -2.92 3.85
N GLY A 148 2.73 -2.24 3.81
CA GLY A 148 3.94 -2.71 3.13
C GLY A 148 4.33 -4.14 3.52
N TYR A 149 4.45 -4.40 4.81
CA TYR A 149 4.78 -5.72 5.34
C TYR A 149 3.79 -6.81 4.92
N ASN A 150 2.50 -6.47 4.84
CA ASN A 150 1.46 -7.38 4.34
C ASN A 150 1.56 -7.65 2.82
N PHE A 151 2.34 -6.86 2.08
CA PHE A 151 2.56 -6.97 0.65
C PHE A 151 4.03 -7.23 0.32
N SER A 152 4.79 -7.89 1.20
CA SER A 152 6.20 -8.27 0.96
C SER A 152 6.40 -9.02 -0.36
N ASP A 153 5.45 -9.89 -0.73
CA ASP A 153 5.53 -10.75 -1.92
C ASP A 153 4.85 -10.12 -3.15
N THR A 154 4.56 -8.82 -3.10
CA THR A 154 3.85 -8.09 -4.16
C THR A 154 4.82 -7.23 -4.94
N ASP A 155 5.16 -7.69 -6.13
CA ASP A 155 6.08 -6.98 -7.02
C ASP A 155 5.40 -5.77 -7.68
N ASN A 156 6.21 -4.77 -8.06
CA ASN A 156 5.79 -3.67 -8.94
C ASN A 156 4.51 -2.93 -8.48
N VAL A 157 4.37 -2.71 -7.17
CA VAL A 157 3.28 -1.89 -6.62
C VAL A 157 3.36 -0.49 -7.24
N ILE A 158 2.25 -0.01 -7.77
CA ILE A 158 2.16 1.35 -8.30
C ILE A 158 1.98 2.31 -7.13
N LEU A 159 3.04 3.06 -6.82
CA LEU A 159 3.09 3.96 -5.69
C LEU A 159 2.69 5.37 -6.12
N TYR A 160 1.78 5.95 -5.34
CA TYR A 160 1.35 7.33 -5.51
C TYR A 160 1.76 8.16 -4.31
N GLU A 161 2.14 9.40 -4.58
CA GLU A 161 2.47 10.40 -3.58
C GLU A 161 1.54 11.60 -3.69
N TYR A 162 1.34 12.27 -2.56
CA TYR A 162 0.60 13.53 -2.52
C TYR A 162 1.50 14.69 -2.90
N ASP A 163 1.06 15.52 -3.84
CA ASP A 163 1.70 16.79 -4.14
C ASP A 163 0.85 17.93 -3.61
N GLY A 164 1.32 18.60 -2.56
CA GLY A 164 0.60 19.74 -1.97
C GLY A 164 0.47 20.95 -2.89
N ALA A 165 1.29 21.06 -3.93
CA ALA A 165 1.17 22.11 -4.94
C ALA A 165 0.10 21.77 -6.00
N ILE A 166 -0.08 20.49 -6.32
CA ILE A 166 -1.15 20.01 -7.24
C ILE A 166 -2.47 19.80 -6.49
N GLY A 167 -2.43 19.63 -5.16
CA GLY A 167 -3.59 19.38 -4.29
C GLY A 167 -4.65 20.49 -4.22
N ASN A 168 -4.42 21.64 -4.87
CA ASN A 168 -5.46 22.65 -5.12
C ASN A 168 -6.34 22.32 -6.35
N ASN A 169 -5.98 21.29 -7.12
CA ASN A 169 -6.82 20.73 -8.16
C ASN A 169 -7.67 19.62 -7.54
N PRO A 170 -9.01 19.77 -7.50
CA PRO A 170 -9.89 18.80 -6.88
C PRO A 170 -9.83 17.40 -7.51
N ASP A 171 -9.32 17.28 -8.75
CA ASP A 171 -9.21 16.00 -9.47
C ASP A 171 -7.80 15.38 -9.46
N LYS A 172 -6.78 16.07 -8.91
CA LYS A 172 -5.36 15.64 -9.02
C LYS A 172 -4.56 15.86 -7.73
N GLU A 173 -4.97 15.23 -6.63
CA GLU A 173 -4.21 15.31 -5.38
C GLU A 173 -2.95 14.42 -5.35
N PHE A 174 -2.93 13.37 -6.16
CA PHE A 174 -1.86 12.38 -6.16
C PHE A 174 -1.17 12.26 -7.53
N PHE A 175 0.13 11.97 -7.50
CA PHE A 175 0.91 11.62 -8.67
C PHE A 175 1.55 10.24 -8.51
N GLU A 176 1.65 9.48 -9.60
CA GLU A 176 2.44 8.24 -9.60
C GLU A 176 3.92 8.63 -9.54
N LEU A 177 4.71 7.91 -8.73
CA LEU A 177 6.16 8.07 -8.74
C LEU A 177 6.73 7.96 -10.15
N LYS A 178 7.67 8.84 -10.48
CA LYS A 178 8.33 8.82 -11.78
C LYS A 178 9.20 7.58 -11.91
N LYS A 179 9.19 6.98 -13.11
CA LYS A 179 10.16 5.96 -13.50
C LYS A 179 11.45 6.66 -13.92
N SER A 180 12.42 6.70 -13.03
CA SER A 180 13.79 7.14 -13.30
C SER A 180 14.78 6.07 -12.89
N TYR A 181 15.92 6.03 -13.57
CA TYR A 181 16.97 5.04 -13.29
C TYR A 181 17.90 5.46 -12.16
N ASN A 182 18.03 6.77 -11.90
CA ASN A 182 18.96 7.33 -10.94
C ASN A 182 18.22 8.22 -9.93
N SER A 183 18.72 8.21 -8.69
CA SER A 183 18.28 9.09 -7.61
C SER A 183 19.44 9.96 -7.14
N ASP A 184 19.17 11.26 -7.07
CA ASP A 184 20.10 12.29 -6.61
C ASP A 184 20.17 12.37 -5.07
N LEU A 185 19.37 11.58 -4.35
CA LEU A 185 19.38 11.58 -2.89
C LEU A 185 20.75 11.18 -2.35
N GLN A 186 21.21 11.84 -1.31
CA GLN A 186 22.48 11.52 -0.65
C GLN A 186 22.16 10.95 0.71
N LEU A 187 22.09 9.62 0.80
CA LEU A 187 21.78 8.94 2.06
C LEU A 187 22.99 8.99 2.99
N GLN A 188 22.72 9.16 4.28
CA GLN A 188 23.68 9.14 5.36
C GLN A 188 23.23 8.12 6.39
N THR A 189 24.21 7.36 6.89
CA THR A 189 23.99 6.40 7.96
C THR A 189 25.22 6.27 8.84
N ASN A 190 25.02 5.80 10.07
CA ASN A 190 26.05 5.64 11.09
C ASN A 190 26.26 4.19 11.52
N TYR A 191 25.54 3.20 10.97
CA TYR A 191 25.54 1.82 11.49
C TYR A 191 26.93 1.16 11.47
N GLU A 192 27.79 1.51 10.51
CA GLU A 192 29.14 0.93 10.40
C GLU A 192 30.08 1.36 11.52
N ASN A 193 29.77 2.49 12.19
CA ASN A 193 30.63 3.09 13.20
C ASN A 193 30.22 2.72 14.64
N TYR A 194 29.23 1.85 14.82
CA TYR A 194 28.72 1.48 16.14
C TYR A 194 29.33 0.18 16.68
N GLU A 195 29.87 0.28 17.90
CA GLU A 195 29.98 -0.84 18.82
C GLU A 195 28.73 -0.86 19.70
N LEU A 196 27.90 -1.88 19.51
CA LEU A 196 26.60 -1.99 20.16
C LEU A 196 26.75 -2.39 21.63
N THR A 197 25.95 -1.76 22.47
CA THR A 197 25.92 -1.97 23.93
C THR A 197 24.90 -3.02 24.37
N GLY A 198 23.93 -3.36 23.50
CA GLY A 198 22.84 -4.29 23.80
C GLY A 198 22.32 -5.03 22.57
N ASP A 199 21.24 -5.79 22.75
CA ASP A 199 20.56 -6.56 21.70
C ASP A 199 19.30 -5.86 21.16
N GLU A 200 19.05 -4.61 21.55
CA GLU A 200 17.98 -3.75 21.06
C GLU A 200 18.57 -2.40 20.61
N ILE A 201 18.03 -1.84 19.51
CA ILE A 201 18.47 -0.54 18.98
C ILE A 201 17.27 0.35 18.62
N ILE A 202 17.52 1.64 18.56
CA ILE A 202 16.63 2.61 17.90
C ILE A 202 17.10 2.77 16.46
N LEU A 203 16.19 2.66 15.49
CA LEU A 203 16.45 2.98 14.10
C LEU A 203 15.56 4.16 13.67
N LYS A 204 16.20 5.27 13.33
CA LYS A 204 15.54 6.48 12.81
C LYS A 204 15.63 6.51 11.29
N VAL A 205 14.49 6.65 10.61
CA VAL A 205 14.44 6.89 9.17
C VAL A 205 13.93 8.29 8.89
N GLU A 206 14.84 9.18 8.49
CA GLU A 206 14.62 10.63 8.42
C GLU A 206 14.67 11.11 6.96
N GLN A 207 13.53 11.06 6.27
CA GLN A 207 13.43 11.57 4.90
C GLN A 207 12.91 13.01 4.89
N SER A 208 11.83 13.28 5.63
CA SER A 208 11.12 14.55 5.59
C SER A 208 11.58 15.52 6.68
N PHE A 209 11.81 15.02 7.90
CA PHE A 209 12.11 15.83 9.08
C PHE A 209 13.07 15.12 10.04
N ASP A 210 13.73 15.89 10.89
CA ASP A 210 14.58 15.36 11.96
C ASP A 210 13.72 14.70 13.04
N ILE A 211 14.27 13.64 13.63
CA ILE A 211 13.74 12.95 14.80
C ILE A 211 14.76 13.16 15.93
N LYS A 212 14.32 13.72 17.04
CA LYS A 212 15.19 13.93 18.20
C LYS A 212 15.41 12.62 18.96
N ASP A 213 16.65 12.34 19.32
CA ASP A 213 17.02 11.12 20.04
C ASP A 213 16.34 11.06 21.42
N ASP A 214 16.34 12.17 22.15
CA ASP A 214 15.76 12.25 23.50
C ASP A 214 14.26 11.89 23.53
N GLU A 215 13.51 12.26 22.48
CA GLU A 215 12.06 12.00 22.43
C GLU A 215 11.74 10.51 22.29
N ILE A 216 12.57 9.74 21.58
CA ILE A 216 12.38 8.29 21.46
C ILE A 216 13.05 7.55 22.62
N LYS A 217 14.21 8.03 23.11
CA LYS A 217 14.88 7.47 24.29
C LYS A 217 14.02 7.57 25.55
N SER A 218 13.21 8.62 25.69
CA SER A 218 12.25 8.70 26.81
C SER A 218 11.16 7.62 26.76
N VAL A 219 10.95 6.98 25.61
CA VAL A 219 9.93 5.94 25.41
C VAL A 219 10.51 4.53 25.53
N VAL A 220 11.71 4.31 24.98
CA VAL A 220 12.29 2.96 24.85
C VAL A 220 13.56 2.74 25.68
N GLY A 221 14.02 3.77 26.39
CA GLY A 221 15.26 3.75 27.16
C GLY A 221 16.47 4.25 26.38
N ASP A 222 17.61 4.29 27.06
CA ASP A 222 18.87 4.76 26.49
C ASP A 222 19.54 3.67 25.64
N LEU A 223 18.98 3.45 24.44
CA LEU A 223 19.50 2.49 23.45
C LEU A 223 20.40 3.18 22.43
N ASP A 224 21.24 2.38 21.76
CA ASP A 224 22.04 2.83 20.62
C ASP A 224 21.14 3.31 19.46
N VAL A 225 21.49 4.46 18.89
CA VAL A 225 20.68 5.14 17.87
C VAL A 225 21.35 5.05 16.50
N ILE A 226 20.72 4.30 15.61
CA ILE A 226 21.10 4.17 14.21
C ILE A 226 20.23 5.08 13.35
N ASN A 227 20.86 5.77 12.40
CA ASN A 227 20.22 6.75 11.54
C ASN A 227 20.28 6.30 10.09
N LEU A 228 19.18 6.46 9.37
CA LEU A 228 19.10 6.43 7.92
C LEU A 228 18.40 7.71 7.46
N SER A 229 19.18 8.68 6.98
CA SER A 229 18.65 9.98 6.60
C SER A 229 19.06 10.37 5.19
N ASN A 230 18.28 11.24 4.56
CA ASN A 230 18.79 11.99 3.42
C ASN A 230 19.56 13.21 3.94
N LYS A 231 20.66 13.59 3.31
CA LYS A 231 21.43 14.80 3.67
C LYS A 231 20.58 16.06 3.54
N ASP A 232 19.87 16.19 2.42
CA ASP A 232 19.00 17.34 2.13
C ASP A 232 17.53 16.98 2.40
N ARG A 233 17.13 16.86 3.67
CA ARG A 233 15.75 16.53 4.04
C ARG A 233 14.79 17.61 3.58
N LYS A 234 13.75 17.19 2.86
CA LYS A 234 12.72 18.07 2.30
C LYS A 234 11.39 17.36 2.38
N ARG A 235 10.38 18.11 2.81
CA ARG A 235 8.98 17.71 2.64
C ARG A 235 8.72 17.46 1.14
N TRP A 236 8.10 16.33 0.82
CA TRP A 236 7.86 15.89 -0.57
C TRP A 236 9.15 15.65 -1.39
N GLY A 237 10.21 15.20 -0.71
CA GLY A 237 11.50 14.92 -1.36
C GLY A 237 11.54 13.62 -2.19
N ILE A 238 10.56 12.72 -2.02
CA ILE A 238 10.44 11.50 -2.83
C ILE A 238 9.60 11.81 -4.07
N LYS A 239 10.18 11.60 -5.26
CA LYS A 239 9.52 11.92 -6.54
C LYS A 239 9.55 10.76 -7.54
N SER A 240 10.36 9.74 -7.28
CA SER A 240 10.61 8.63 -8.19
C SER A 240 10.75 7.30 -7.49
N TYR A 241 10.58 6.20 -8.24
CA TYR A 241 10.86 4.86 -7.75
C TYR A 241 12.34 4.70 -7.38
N SER A 242 13.27 5.30 -8.12
CA SER A 242 14.70 5.25 -7.78
C SER A 242 15.02 5.89 -6.41
N ASP A 243 14.25 6.90 -5.98
CA ASP A 243 14.41 7.51 -4.65
C ASP A 243 14.02 6.51 -3.55
N VAL A 244 12.88 5.85 -3.74
CA VAL A 244 12.36 4.84 -2.82
C VAL A 244 13.30 3.64 -2.76
N ASP A 245 13.73 3.12 -3.92
CA ASP A 245 14.64 1.98 -4.03
C ASP A 245 15.97 2.23 -3.32
N LYS A 246 16.48 3.47 -3.36
CA LYS A 246 17.73 3.83 -2.69
C LYS A 246 17.61 3.70 -1.17
N PHE A 247 16.53 4.23 -0.60
CA PHE A 247 16.24 4.06 0.83
C PHE A 247 15.98 2.59 1.18
N ALA A 248 15.20 1.87 0.37
CA ALA A 248 14.85 0.49 0.61
C ALA A 248 16.08 -0.42 0.69
N LYS A 249 17.02 -0.27 -0.26
CA LYS A 249 18.30 -1.00 -0.25
C LYS A 249 19.14 -0.69 0.98
N GLU A 250 19.22 0.58 1.36
CA GLU A 250 20.02 0.97 2.53
C GLU A 250 19.39 0.48 3.85
N PHE A 251 18.06 0.54 3.94
CA PHE A 251 17.32 -0.02 5.06
C PHE A 251 17.52 -1.54 5.17
N GLU A 252 17.45 -2.27 4.06
CA GLU A 252 17.72 -3.72 4.02
C GLU A 252 19.14 -4.06 4.49
N LYS A 253 20.15 -3.25 4.11
CA LYS A 253 21.52 -3.41 4.63
C LYS A 253 21.57 -3.22 6.14
N ILE A 254 20.88 -2.21 6.68
CA ILE A 254 20.81 -1.97 8.13
C ILE A 254 20.16 -3.16 8.84
N LEU A 255 19.04 -3.69 8.34
CA LEU A 255 18.41 -4.88 8.90
C LEU A 255 19.36 -6.10 8.89
N SER A 256 20.09 -6.29 7.78
CA SER A 256 21.07 -7.37 7.65
C SER A 256 22.25 -7.20 8.60
N TRP A 257 22.78 -5.99 8.73
CA TRP A 257 23.83 -5.65 9.67
C TRP A 257 23.39 -5.90 11.11
N ALA A 258 22.19 -5.41 11.49
CA ALA A 258 21.64 -5.57 12.83
C ALA A 258 21.49 -7.05 13.19
N LYS A 259 20.95 -7.86 12.27
CA LYS A 259 20.88 -9.31 12.41
C LYS A 259 22.26 -9.93 12.63
N ASN A 260 23.26 -9.57 11.82
CA ASN A 260 24.62 -10.12 11.93
C ASN A 260 25.31 -9.72 13.24
N LYS A 261 24.91 -8.59 13.84
CA LYS A 261 25.36 -8.15 15.17
C LYS A 261 24.58 -8.79 16.33
N GLY A 262 23.61 -9.65 16.05
CA GLY A 262 22.81 -10.32 17.08
C GLY A 262 21.71 -9.44 17.69
N ILE A 263 21.35 -8.33 17.04
CA ILE A 263 20.20 -7.52 17.45
C ILE A 263 18.92 -8.34 17.33
N LYS A 264 18.15 -8.38 18.42
CA LYS A 264 16.87 -9.07 18.53
C LYS A 264 15.71 -8.14 18.22
N LYS A 265 15.80 -6.86 18.58
CA LYS A 265 14.71 -5.90 18.41
C LYS A 265 15.17 -4.54 17.85
N ILE A 266 14.38 -3.99 16.95
CA ILE A 266 14.55 -2.64 16.41
C ILE A 266 13.31 -1.80 16.79
N HIS A 267 13.55 -0.70 17.49
CA HIS A 267 12.57 0.35 17.74
C HIS A 267 12.60 1.35 16.57
N LEU A 268 11.64 1.22 15.65
CA LEU A 268 11.63 1.95 14.40
C LEU A 268 10.78 3.22 14.50
N VAL A 269 11.39 4.36 14.22
CA VAL A 269 10.74 5.67 14.12
C VAL A 269 11.04 6.30 12.76
N MET A 270 10.03 6.90 12.13
CA MET A 270 10.14 7.33 10.73
C MET A 270 9.43 8.64 10.44
N THR A 271 10.08 9.50 9.67
CA THR A 271 9.49 10.70 9.05
C THR A 271 9.55 10.53 7.53
N THR A 272 8.68 9.67 7.00
CA THR A 272 8.69 9.29 5.58
C THR A 272 7.33 9.54 4.93
N PRO A 273 7.29 9.82 3.61
CA PRO A 273 6.06 9.92 2.86
C PRO A 273 5.51 8.51 2.55
N VAL A 274 4.25 8.44 2.12
CA VAL A 274 3.45 7.21 2.10
C VAL A 274 4.07 6.09 1.26
N SER A 275 4.64 6.42 0.10
CA SER A 275 5.27 5.45 -0.79
C SER A 275 6.50 4.82 -0.14
N LEU A 276 7.33 5.66 0.51
CA LEU A 276 8.53 5.20 1.18
C LEU A 276 8.18 4.39 2.42
N THR A 277 7.22 4.82 3.24
CA THR A 277 6.76 4.05 4.41
C THR A 277 6.29 2.66 4.00
N PHE A 278 5.48 2.57 2.94
CA PHE A 278 4.99 1.31 2.40
C PHE A 278 6.13 0.41 1.93
N THR A 279 7.03 0.93 1.08
CA THR A 279 8.12 0.10 0.54
C THR A 279 9.09 -0.38 1.61
N LEU A 280 9.37 0.45 2.64
CA LEU A 280 10.21 0.00 3.76
C LEU A 280 9.57 -1.13 4.56
N GLY A 281 8.23 -1.17 4.65
CA GLY A 281 7.52 -2.33 5.19
C GLY A 281 7.67 -3.58 4.33
N GLN A 282 7.65 -3.44 2.99
CA GLN A 282 7.75 -4.57 2.06
C GLN A 282 9.09 -5.32 2.16
N VAL A 283 10.19 -4.62 2.43
CA VAL A 283 11.54 -5.22 2.46
C VAL A 283 11.87 -5.94 3.77
N VAL A 284 10.98 -5.90 4.77
CA VAL A 284 11.21 -6.62 6.03
C VAL A 284 11.09 -8.13 5.80
N ALA A 285 12.22 -8.82 5.78
CA ALA A 285 12.28 -10.27 5.65
C ALA A 285 11.90 -10.99 6.96
N HIS A 286 11.43 -12.23 6.85
CA HIS A 286 11.05 -13.08 8.00
C HIS A 286 12.16 -13.25 9.05
N TYR A 287 13.43 -13.20 8.62
CA TYR A 287 14.61 -13.38 9.46
C TYR A 287 15.23 -12.07 9.95
N SER A 288 14.59 -10.93 9.69
CA SER A 288 15.00 -9.64 10.26
C SER A 288 14.81 -9.65 11.78
N PRO A 289 15.52 -8.80 12.54
CA PRO A 289 15.19 -8.55 13.94
C PRO A 289 13.71 -8.18 14.10
N ASP A 290 13.12 -8.46 15.27
CA ASP A 290 11.74 -8.07 15.53
C ASP A 290 11.62 -6.53 15.49
N ILE A 291 10.63 -6.00 14.79
CA ILE A 291 10.45 -4.55 14.61
C ILE A 291 9.24 -4.10 15.41
N VAL A 292 9.43 -3.09 16.26
CA VAL A 292 8.35 -2.32 16.88
C VAL A 292 8.34 -0.95 16.24
N ILE A 293 7.29 -0.63 15.50
CA ILE A 293 7.16 0.66 14.81
C ILE A 293 6.26 1.61 15.59
N TYR A 294 6.71 2.85 15.76
CA TYR A 294 6.09 3.83 16.62
C TYR A 294 5.32 4.87 15.82
N ASN A 295 4.15 5.26 16.33
CA ASN A 295 3.42 6.41 15.82
C ASN A 295 3.84 7.67 16.56
N TYR A 296 4.10 8.74 15.79
CA TYR A 296 4.32 10.08 16.33
C TYR A 296 3.16 10.98 15.92
N ASN A 297 2.48 11.56 16.90
CA ASN A 297 1.33 12.43 16.71
C ASN A 297 1.24 13.45 17.84
N ASN A 298 0.76 14.67 17.54
CA ASN A 298 0.63 15.76 18.51
C ASN A 298 1.91 15.96 19.36
N ALA A 299 3.08 15.96 18.69
CA ALA A 299 4.40 16.16 19.29
C ALA A 299 4.83 15.11 20.33
N LYS A 300 4.29 13.88 20.26
CA LYS A 300 4.73 12.76 21.09
C LYS A 300 4.56 11.41 20.39
N TYR A 301 5.26 10.39 20.88
CA TYR A 301 4.94 9.01 20.56
C TYR A 301 3.78 8.53 21.43
N ASP A 302 2.70 8.03 20.82
CA ASP A 302 1.44 7.73 21.52
C ASP A 302 1.04 6.26 21.48
N TRP A 303 1.46 5.51 20.46
CA TRP A 303 1.29 4.05 20.38
C TRP A 303 2.31 3.43 19.43
N SER A 304 2.45 2.11 19.52
CA SER A 304 3.33 1.32 18.66
C SER A 304 2.69 0.01 18.23
N VAL A 305 3.30 -0.63 17.22
CA VAL A 305 2.90 -1.95 16.72
C VAL A 305 4.13 -2.83 16.64
N ASP A 306 4.10 -3.97 17.33
CA ASP A 306 5.00 -5.08 16.99
C ASP A 306 4.59 -5.63 15.62
N VAL A 307 5.44 -5.48 14.62
CA VAL A 307 5.11 -5.75 13.22
C VAL A 307 4.78 -7.22 13.00
N LYS A 308 5.52 -8.12 13.64
CA LYS A 308 5.41 -9.56 13.44
C LYS A 308 4.27 -10.16 14.26
N GLN A 309 4.18 -9.78 15.54
CA GLN A 309 3.14 -10.25 16.45
C GLN A 309 1.81 -9.51 16.24
N ARG A 310 1.84 -8.37 15.54
CA ARG A 310 0.72 -7.46 15.30
C ARG A 310 0.10 -6.92 16.58
N ILE A 311 0.88 -6.83 17.65
CA ILE A 311 0.40 -6.35 18.95
C ILE A 311 0.55 -4.84 19.00
N VAL A 312 -0.55 -4.16 19.29
CA VAL A 312 -0.57 -2.72 19.59
C VAL A 312 -0.23 -2.50 21.05
N LYS A 313 0.55 -1.45 21.34
CA LYS A 313 0.73 -0.94 22.70
C LYS A 313 0.53 0.57 22.74
N MET A 314 -0.18 1.06 23.74
CA MET A 314 -0.19 2.49 24.04
C MET A 314 1.10 2.91 24.75
N ILE A 315 1.55 4.13 24.50
CA ILE A 315 2.71 4.73 25.15
C ILE A 315 2.18 5.75 26.16
N SER A 316 2.50 5.50 27.43
CA SER A 316 2.05 6.29 28.58
C SER A 316 2.85 7.56 28.78
#